data_AF-A0A2V2EEB5-F1
#
_entry.id   AF-A0A2V2EEB5-F1
#
_cell.length_a   1.000
_cell.length_b   1.000
_cell.length_c   1.000
_cell.angle_alpha   90.00
_cell.angle_beta   90.00
_cell.angle_gamma   90.00
#
_symmetry.space_group_name_H-M   'P 1'
#
loop_
_entity.id
_entity.type
_entity.pdbx_description
1 polymer ?
#
loop_
_entity_poly.entity_id
_entity_poly.type
_entity_poly.pdbx_seq_one_letter_code
_entity_poly.pdbx_strand_id
1 'polypeptide(L)'
;MTFFIIVALSVIISYSFNFKKYKIINDRAEQIVLYSVLFSMGVSLGADDVFFTNFPSLGLDALIFAVSGGVFSVFIAWFLTRRQK
;
A
#
# COMPACT_ATOMS: atom_id res chain seq x y z
N MET A 1 -14.61 11.72 -6.02
CA MET A 1 -15.82 11.37 -5.26
C MET A 1 -15.92 9.86 -5.01
N THR A 2 -15.71 9.02 -6.02
CA THR A 2 -15.76 7.54 -5.92
C THR A 2 -14.74 6.94 -4.94
N PHE A 3 -13.50 7.41 -4.93
CA PHE A 3 -12.46 6.91 -4.00
C PHE A 3 -12.87 7.01 -2.52
N PHE A 4 -13.36 8.19 -2.11
CA PHE A 4 -13.79 8.42 -0.72
C PHE A 4 -14.98 7.52 -0.34
N ILE A 5 -15.88 7.23 -1.28
CA ILE A 5 -17.02 6.33 -1.05
C ILE A 5 -16.52 4.89 -0.81
N ILE A 6 -15.56 4.43 -1.60
CA ILE A 6 -14.99 3.07 -1.45
C ILE A 6 -14.29 2.93 -0.09
N VAL A 7 -13.51 3.93 0.32
CA VAL A 7 -12.82 3.94 1.62
C VAL A 7 -13.82 3.99 2.78
N ALA A 8 -14.87 4.82 2.67
CA ALA A 8 -15.90 4.89 3.71
C ALA A 8 -16.64 3.54 3.86
N LEU A 9 -17.00 2.92 2.74
CA LEU A 9 -17.67 1.61 2.74
C LEU A 9 -16.78 0.51 3.32
N SER A 10 -15.48 0.47 2.97
CA SER A 10 -14.57 -0.56 3.49
C SER A 10 -14.39 -0.47 5.01
N VAL A 11 -14.35 0.74 5.56
CA VAL A 11 -14.29 0.96 7.02
C VAL A 11 -15.59 0.53 7.71
N ILE A 12 -16.76 0.86 7.14
CA ILE A 12 -18.07 0.47 7.70
C ILE A 12 -18.21 -1.06 7.71
N ILE A 13 -17.82 -1.73 6.62
CA ILE A 13 -17.82 -3.19 6.52
C ILE A 13 -16.86 -3.80 7.55
N SER A 14 -15.67 -3.21 7.71
CA SER A 14 -14.66 -3.67 8.67
C SER A 14 -15.09 -3.51 10.14
N TYR A 15 -15.90 -2.49 10.44
CA TYR A 15 -16.43 -2.29 11.80
C TYR A 15 -17.63 -3.20 12.10
N SER A 16 -18.47 -3.46 11.10
CA SER A 16 -19.71 -4.24 11.27
C SER A 16 -19.47 -5.75 11.37
N PHE A 17 -18.42 -6.28 10.72
CA PHE A 17 -18.08 -7.70 10.77
C PHE A 17 -17.18 -8.07 11.96
N ASN A 18 -17.58 -9.06 12.76
CA ASN A 18 -16.77 -9.56 13.87
C ASN A 18 -15.77 -10.62 13.37
N PHE A 19 -14.64 -10.16 12.82
CA PHE A 19 -13.63 -10.97 12.12
C PHE A 19 -12.98 -12.07 12.98
N LYS A 20 -13.19 -12.09 14.30
CA LYS A 20 -12.66 -13.18 15.18
C LYS A 20 -13.10 -14.57 14.72
N LYS A 21 -14.31 -14.71 14.15
CA LYS A 21 -14.83 -16.00 13.66
C LYS A 21 -14.29 -16.40 12.27
N TYR A 22 -13.79 -15.43 11.51
CA TYR A 22 -13.37 -15.61 10.11
C TYR A 22 -11.89 -15.34 9.89
N LYS A 23 -11.09 -15.20 10.97
CA LYS A 23 -9.67 -14.82 10.91
C LYS A 23 -8.88 -15.66 9.90
N ILE A 24 -9.00 -16.99 9.95
CA ILE A 24 -8.31 -17.90 9.02
C ILE A 24 -8.72 -17.70 7.55
N ILE A 25 -9.98 -17.41 7.29
CA ILE A 25 -10.49 -17.17 5.93
C ILE A 25 -10.05 -15.79 5.44
N ASN A 26 -10.06 -14.79 6.33
CA ASN A 26 -9.61 -13.44 6.04
C ASN A 26 -8.12 -13.41 5.70
N ASP A 27 -7.28 -14.10 6.48
CA ASP A 27 -5.83 -14.18 6.24
C ASP A 27 -5.53 -14.84 4.88
N ARG A 28 -6.26 -15.90 4.50
CA ARG A 28 -6.11 -16.54 3.18
C ARG A 28 -6.63 -15.65 2.04
N ALA A 29 -7.76 -14.97 2.25
CA ALA A 29 -8.31 -14.06 1.25
C ALA A 29 -7.36 -12.88 1.01
N GLU A 30 -6.78 -12.31 2.07
CA GLU A 30 -5.78 -11.25 1.99
C GLU A 30 -4.56 -11.69 1.18
N GLN A 31 -4.02 -12.88 1.45
CA GLN A 31 -2.92 -13.44 0.68
C GLN A 31 -3.25 -13.61 -0.81
N ILE A 32 -4.44 -14.15 -1.13
CA ILE A 32 -4.88 -14.33 -2.53
C ILE A 32 -4.98 -12.97 -3.23
N VAL A 33 -5.56 -11.96 -2.57
CA VAL A 33 -5.67 -10.61 -3.12
C VAL A 33 -4.29 -10.00 -3.33
N LEU A 34 -3.38 -10.12 -2.35
CA LEU A 34 -2.00 -9.64 -2.47
C LEU A 34 -1.29 -10.29 -3.66
N TYR A 35 -1.37 -11.61 -3.81
CA TYR A 35 -0.79 -12.29 -4.97
C TYR A 35 -1.41 -11.85 -6.29
N SER A 36 -2.72 -11.63 -6.32
CA SER A 36 -3.42 -11.17 -7.52
C SER A 36 -2.97 -9.75 -7.92
N VAL A 37 -2.79 -8.87 -6.94
CA VAL A 37 -2.28 -7.51 -7.16
C VAL A 37 -0.83 -7.53 -7.62
N LEU A 38 0.03 -8.31 -6.96
CA LEU A 38 1.44 -8.46 -7.37
C LEU A 38 1.55 -9.03 -8.79
N PHE A 39 0.74 -10.03 -9.12
CA PHE A 39 0.67 -10.59 -10.45
C PHE A 39 0.19 -9.56 -11.48
N SER A 40 -0.89 -8.84 -11.19
CA SER A 40 -1.40 -7.79 -12.08
C SER A 40 -0.37 -6.70 -12.31
N MET A 41 0.32 -6.26 -11.27
CA MET A 41 1.41 -5.29 -11.39
C MET A 41 2.53 -5.84 -12.29
N GLY A 42 2.95 -7.10 -12.09
CA GLY A 42 3.96 -7.74 -12.93
C GLY A 42 3.56 -7.81 -14.41
N VAL A 43 2.30 -8.19 -14.71
CA VAL A 43 1.78 -8.22 -16.08
C VAL A 43 1.76 -6.82 -16.69
N SER A 44 1.27 -5.82 -15.96
CA SER A 44 1.23 -4.42 -16.44
C SER A 44 2.62 -3.88 -16.74
N LEU A 45 3.61 -4.17 -15.89
CA LEU A 45 5.00 -3.76 -16.10
C LEU A 45 5.65 -4.50 -17.27
N GLY A 46 5.33 -5.78 -17.45
CA GLY A 46 5.85 -6.59 -18.56
C GLY A 46 5.24 -6.25 -19.92
N ALA A 47 4.04 -5.67 -19.95
CA ALA A 47 3.37 -5.21 -21.16
C ALA A 47 3.76 -3.78 -21.59
N ASP A 48 4.56 -3.09 -20.78
CA ASP A 48 5.03 -1.73 -21.06
C ASP A 48 6.48 -1.74 -21.57
N ASP A 49 6.65 -1.62 -22.88
CA ASP A 49 7.97 -1.60 -23.53
C ASP A 49 8.84 -0.40 -23.09
N VAL A 50 8.21 0.67 -22.60
CA VAL A 50 8.87 1.91 -22.17
C VAL A 50 9.38 1.80 -20.73
N PHE A 51 8.83 0.87 -19.95
CA PHE A 51 9.19 0.64 -18.55
C PHE A 51 10.66 0.21 -18.40
N PHE A 52 11.12 -0.77 -19.19
CA PHE A 52 12.51 -1.25 -19.11
C PHE A 52 13.53 -0.26 -19.64
N THR A 53 13.13 0.61 -20.58
CA THR A 53 14.01 1.65 -21.12
C THR A 53 14.23 2.79 -20.11
N ASN A 54 13.18 3.12 -19.33
CA ASN A 54 13.25 4.15 -18.28
C ASN A 54 13.53 3.57 -16.88
N PHE A 55 13.90 2.30 -16.78
CA PHE A 55 14.11 1.63 -15.50
C PHE A 55 15.13 2.34 -14.58
N PRO A 56 16.26 2.88 -15.09
CA PRO A 56 17.21 3.61 -14.25
C PRO A 56 16.65 4.91 -13.66
N SER A 57 15.88 5.69 -14.45
CA SER A 57 15.26 6.93 -13.95
C SER A 57 14.12 6.63 -12.98
N LEU A 58 13.26 5.66 -13.31
CA LEU A 58 12.18 5.18 -12.43
C LEU A 58 12.73 4.62 -11.11
N GLY A 59 13.85 3.90 -11.15
CA GLY A 59 14.52 3.36 -9.97
C GLY A 59 15.10 4.46 -9.08
N LEU A 60 15.70 5.50 -9.67
CA LEU A 60 16.22 6.64 -8.93
C LEU A 60 15.10 7.45 -8.26
N ASP A 61 14.01 7.70 -8.99
CA ASP A 61 12.83 8.37 -8.46
C ASP A 61 12.22 7.55 -7.31
N ALA A 62 12.04 6.24 -7.50
CA ALA A 62 11.54 5.35 -6.45
C ALA A 62 12.46 5.33 -5.21
N LEU A 63 13.78 5.35 -5.40
CA LEU A 63 14.74 5.43 -4.30
C LEU A 63 14.61 6.74 -3.54
N ILE A 64 14.50 7.87 -4.24
CA ILE A 64 14.32 9.18 -3.64
C ILE A 64 13.01 9.22 -2.84
N PHE A 65 11.90 8.69 -3.38
CA PHE A 65 10.63 8.61 -2.67
C PHE A 65 10.71 7.70 -1.44
N ALA A 66 11.36 6.55 -1.55
CA ALA A 66 11.51 5.62 -0.44
C ALA A 66 12.34 6.21 0.71
N VAL A 67 13.49 6.81 0.39
CA VAL A 67 14.38 7.44 1.37
C VAL A 67 13.72 8.67 1.98
N SER A 68 13.18 9.57 1.16
CA SER A 68 12.52 10.78 1.66
C SER A 68 11.29 10.44 2.51
N GLY A 69 10.44 9.52 2.06
CA GLY A 69 9.28 9.05 2.81
C GLY A 69 9.67 8.39 4.14
N GLY A 70 10.72 7.56 4.15
CA GLY A 70 11.24 6.94 5.36
C GLY A 70 11.78 7.96 6.36
N VAL A 71 12.67 8.86 5.92
CA VAL A 71 13.24 9.93 6.76
C VAL A 71 12.14 10.84 7.29
N PHE A 72 11.19 11.24 6.44
CA PHE A 72 10.09 12.12 6.83
C PHE A 72 9.13 11.45 7.81
N SER A 73 8.83 10.16 7.62
CA SER A 73 8.03 9.37 8.56
C SER A 73 8.67 9.31 9.95
N VAL A 74 9.97 8.99 10.02
CA VAL A 74 10.73 8.96 11.29
C VAL A 74 10.78 10.35 11.93
N PHE A 75 11.02 11.39 11.13
CA PHE A 75 11.07 12.78 11.61
C PHE A 75 9.73 13.24 12.20
N ILE A 76 8.62 12.96 11.51
CA ILE A 76 7.27 13.26 12.02
C ILE A 76 7.00 12.48 13.30
N ALA A 77 7.26 11.17 13.30
CA ALA A 77 7.04 10.34 14.48
C ALA A 77 7.82 10.87 15.68
N TRP A 78 9.10 11.19 15.50
CA TRP A 78 9.94 11.78 16.54
C TRP A 78 9.41 13.13 17.05
N PHE A 79 9.00 14.03 16.14
CA PHE A 79 8.41 15.31 16.51
C PHE A 79 7.11 15.13 17.31
N LEU A 80 6.23 14.23 16.87
CA LEU A 80 4.96 13.96 17.52
C LEU A 80 5.17 13.34 18.91
N THR A 81 6.08 12.37 19.04
CA THR A 81 6.43 11.74 20.32
C THR A 81 7.03 12.74 21.29
N ARG A 82 7.85 13.69 20.83
CA ARG A 82 8.42 14.72 21.69
C ARG A 82 7.39 15.75 22.17
N ARG A 83 6.29 15.95 21.42
CA ARG A 83 5.17 16.82 21.81
C ARG A 83 4.23 16.20 22.85
N GLN A 84 4.32 14.88 23.07
CA GLN A 84 3.55 14.17 24.09
C GLN A 84 4.26 14.06 25.45
N LYS A 85 5.52 14.53 25.55
CA LYS A 85 6.23 14.76 26.82
C LYS A 85 6.20 16.24 27.16
#